data_AF-A0A7W7T484-F1
#
_entry.id   AF-A0A7W7T484-F1
#
_cell.length_a   1.000
_cell.length_b   1.000
_cell.length_c   1.000
_cell.angle_alpha   90.00
_cell.angle_beta   90.00
_cell.angle_gamma   90.00
#
_symmetry.space_group_name_H-M   'P 1'
#
loop_
_entity.id
_entity.type
_entity.pdbx_description
1 polymer ?
#
loop_
_entity_poly.entity_id
_entity_poly.type
_entity_poly.pdbx_seq_one_letter_code
_entity_poly.pdbx_strand_id
1 'polypeptide(L)'
;MMCVESRTLREIGRCLATGRPHHALDHAFHLLGTEPHAPGRRFLLIAELAGRAGRPLGAAYYRDLARRTLPDGHPPIEIPDLPRHPDDARKSAMPPERAHYAMGRAEQALRWLDHRVTTSPFAHDWARTALLRETRASAHLDGVHLALIEVFHHVLSTSPVGQWREPAFARYLSATLGLFDTPTAPLVAEPLADVLTRHVRTPPATGHALRLALPVALVRARWLTRPWLPLSTHHRGTDPPRPRRADVLAAVGRIADALTRTCHAEIAVLDVLTRLHDHPAATRTRNLRAVWTDLLTRGAVTATDLATRHGFTTKTGYNTATALRTLGLARIDPRPYGRTIHNPDALHLLATSHHPENHP
;
A
#
# COMPACT_ATOMS: atom_id res chain seq x y z
N MET A 1 22.93 13.90 -8.08
CA MET A 1 22.34 12.66 -7.53
C MET A 1 22.31 12.59 -6.00
N MET A 2 23.15 13.34 -5.27
CA MET A 2 23.19 13.37 -3.78
C MET A 2 21.90 13.82 -3.04
N CYS A 3 20.84 14.28 -3.72
CA CYS A 3 19.66 14.86 -3.06
C CYS A 3 18.59 13.82 -2.64
N VAL A 4 18.49 12.69 -3.34
CA VAL A 4 17.45 11.67 -3.08
C VAL A 4 17.80 10.81 -1.87
N GLU A 5 19.04 10.34 -1.76
CA GLU A 5 19.49 9.50 -0.65
C GLU A 5 19.42 10.26 0.69
N SER A 6 19.90 11.51 0.74
CA SER A 6 19.81 12.34 1.93
C SER A 6 18.37 12.71 2.31
N ARG A 7 17.42 12.76 1.36
CA ARG A 7 16.00 12.94 1.68
C ARG A 7 15.39 11.67 2.24
N THR A 8 15.63 10.52 1.60
CA THR A 8 15.06 9.24 2.04
C THR A 8 15.63 8.80 3.39
N LEU A 9 16.93 9.01 3.66
CA LEU A 9 17.52 8.78 4.97
C LEU A 9 16.90 9.67 6.07
N ARG A 10 16.57 10.93 5.76
CA ARG A 10 15.83 11.81 6.68
C ARG A 10 14.41 11.29 6.95
N GLU A 11 13.71 10.80 5.93
CA GLU A 11 12.39 10.18 6.12
C GLU A 11 12.45 8.88 6.93
N ILE A 12 13.49 8.06 6.74
CA ILE A 12 13.76 6.89 7.58
C ILE A 12 13.92 7.32 9.04
N GLY A 13 14.76 8.33 9.30
CA GLY A 13 14.95 8.88 10.64
C GLY A 13 13.64 9.39 11.26
N ARG A 14 12.82 10.11 10.49
CA ARG A 14 11.50 10.60 10.92
C ARG A 14 10.53 9.46 11.23
N CYS A 15 10.49 8.43 10.38
CA CYS A 15 9.66 7.25 10.60
C CYS A 15 10.08 6.52 11.89
N LEU A 16 11.38 6.39 12.13
CA LEU A 16 11.88 5.78 13.36
C LEU A 16 11.55 6.60 14.61
N ALA A 17 11.75 7.93 14.56
CA ALA A 17 11.41 8.84 15.66
C ALA A 17 9.91 8.79 16.03
N THR A 18 9.05 8.53 15.05
CA THR A 18 7.60 8.38 15.24
C THR A 18 7.15 6.96 15.56
N GLY A 19 8.09 6.04 15.86
CA GLY A 19 7.78 4.65 16.22
C GLY A 19 7.27 3.81 15.04
N ARG A 20 7.66 4.15 13.81
CA ARG A 20 7.19 3.50 12.58
C ARG A 20 8.33 2.85 11.77
N PRO A 21 8.98 1.81 12.32
CA PRO A 21 10.09 1.13 11.65
C PRO A 21 9.69 0.46 10.33
N HIS A 22 8.41 0.17 10.09
CA HIS A 22 7.91 -0.42 8.85
C HIS A 22 7.71 0.61 7.71
N HIS A 23 7.36 1.86 8.05
CA HIS A 23 7.42 2.94 7.06
C HIS A 23 8.88 3.24 6.72
N ALA A 24 9.76 3.23 7.72
CA ALA A 24 11.20 3.30 7.50
C ALA A 24 11.69 2.15 6.59
N LEU A 25 11.15 0.93 6.72
CA LEU A 25 11.41 -0.17 5.78
C LEU A 25 11.00 0.17 4.36
N ASP A 26 9.80 0.73 4.11
CA ASP A 26 9.38 1.12 2.75
C ASP A 26 10.34 2.16 2.13
N HIS A 27 10.75 3.15 2.93
CA HIS A 27 11.77 4.12 2.50
C HIS A 27 13.14 3.46 2.24
N ALA A 28 13.54 2.48 3.05
CA ALA A 28 14.77 1.73 2.84
C ALA A 28 14.73 0.84 1.59
N PHE A 29 13.58 0.25 1.27
CA PHE A 29 13.38 -0.47 0.01
C PHE A 29 13.46 0.48 -1.18
N HIS A 30 12.96 1.72 -1.06
CA HIS A 30 13.16 2.74 -2.09
C HIS A 30 14.67 3.05 -2.30
N LEU A 31 15.47 3.09 -1.23
CA LEU A 31 16.93 3.28 -1.34
C LEU A 31 17.61 2.17 -2.16
N LEU A 32 17.17 0.91 -2.10
CA LEU A 32 17.69 -0.16 -2.97
C LEU A 32 17.59 0.22 -4.46
N GLY A 33 16.59 1.02 -4.84
CA GLY A 33 16.36 1.45 -6.22
C GLY A 33 17.21 2.64 -6.69
N THR A 34 17.91 3.35 -5.79
CA THR A 34 18.50 4.68 -6.10
C THR A 34 19.96 4.65 -6.56
N GLU A 35 20.76 3.63 -6.23
CA GLU A 35 22.12 3.45 -6.81
C GLU A 35 22.57 1.97 -6.89
N PRO A 36 23.31 1.56 -7.94
CA PRO A 36 23.74 0.18 -8.15
C PRO A 36 24.99 -0.27 -7.35
N HIS A 37 25.73 0.63 -6.68
CA HIS A 37 27.10 0.34 -6.22
C HIS A 37 27.27 -0.06 -4.74
N ALA A 38 26.21 -0.15 -3.93
CA ALA A 38 26.33 -0.58 -2.52
C ALA A 38 25.11 -1.36 -1.98
N PRO A 39 24.67 -2.45 -2.65
CA PRO A 39 23.48 -3.21 -2.23
C PRO A 39 23.61 -3.79 -0.82
N GLY A 40 24.81 -4.25 -0.43
CA GLY A 40 25.01 -4.89 0.86
C GLY A 40 24.84 -3.98 2.07
N ARG A 41 25.25 -2.70 2.01
CA ARG A 41 25.00 -1.74 3.10
C ARG A 41 23.51 -1.46 3.27
N ARG A 42 22.76 -1.42 2.17
CA ARG A 42 21.31 -1.23 2.20
C ARG A 42 20.58 -2.47 2.71
N PHE A 43 21.08 -3.67 2.43
CA PHE A 43 20.57 -4.88 3.08
C PHE A 43 20.82 -4.90 4.59
N LEU A 44 21.95 -4.37 5.08
CA LEU A 44 22.15 -4.19 6.53
C LEU A 44 21.14 -3.20 7.13
N LEU A 45 20.88 -2.07 6.46
CA LEU A 45 19.85 -1.12 6.87
C LEU A 45 18.46 -1.77 6.93
N ILE A 46 18.08 -2.52 5.88
CA ILE A 46 16.80 -3.24 5.85
C ILE A 46 16.75 -4.31 6.95
N ALA A 47 17.85 -5.01 7.22
CA ALA A 47 17.91 -6.01 8.27
C ALA A 47 17.70 -5.39 9.66
N GLU A 48 18.32 -4.25 9.93
CA GLU A 48 18.19 -3.52 11.19
C GLU A 48 16.74 -3.02 11.36
N LEU A 49 16.19 -2.39 10.32
CA LEU A 49 14.81 -1.91 10.32
C LEU A 49 13.80 -3.07 10.44
N ALA A 50 14.07 -4.24 9.86
CA ALA A 50 13.27 -5.45 10.02
C ALA A 50 13.32 -5.97 11.46
N GLY A 51 14.50 -5.95 12.08
CA GLY A 51 14.67 -6.27 13.50
C GLY A 51 13.85 -5.34 14.40
N ARG A 52 13.96 -4.03 14.18
CA ARG A 52 13.18 -3.00 14.90
C ARG A 52 11.68 -3.11 14.65
N ALA A 53 11.27 -3.62 13.49
CA ALA A 53 9.88 -3.92 13.16
C ALA A 53 9.39 -5.27 13.73
N GLY A 54 10.17 -5.96 14.56
CA GLY A 54 9.77 -7.22 15.17
C GLY A 54 9.82 -8.43 14.23
N ARG A 55 10.64 -8.37 13.16
CA ARG A 55 10.72 -9.41 12.11
C ARG A 55 12.07 -10.14 12.15
N PRO A 56 12.31 -11.03 13.11
CA PRO A 56 13.62 -11.66 13.31
C PRO A 56 14.06 -12.52 12.12
N LEU A 57 13.13 -13.21 11.45
CA LEU A 57 13.42 -14.01 10.25
C LEU A 57 13.83 -13.13 9.06
N GLY A 58 13.09 -12.04 8.81
CA GLY A 58 13.45 -11.06 7.80
C GLY A 58 14.80 -10.40 8.09
N ALA A 59 15.04 -10.02 9.34
CA ALA A 59 16.32 -9.45 9.77
C ALA A 59 17.50 -10.41 9.56
N ALA A 60 17.37 -11.67 9.98
CA ALA A 60 18.41 -12.69 9.78
C ALA A 60 18.71 -12.90 8.29
N TYR A 61 17.66 -12.91 7.47
CA TYR A 61 17.79 -13.04 6.03
C TYR A 61 18.55 -11.89 5.37
N TYR A 62 18.16 -10.64 5.63
CA TYR A 62 18.81 -9.49 5.02
C TYR A 62 20.26 -9.31 5.51
N ARG A 63 20.59 -9.77 6.73
CA ARG A 63 21.99 -9.86 7.18
C ARG A 63 22.78 -10.87 6.37
N ASP A 64 22.23 -12.05 6.11
CA ASP A 64 22.88 -13.07 5.28
C ASP A 64 23.07 -12.58 3.84
N LEU A 65 22.07 -11.90 3.27
CA LEU A 65 22.17 -11.30 1.94
C LEU A 65 23.24 -10.19 1.89
N ALA A 66 23.33 -9.36 2.93
CA ALA A 66 24.39 -8.37 3.07
C ALA A 66 25.78 -9.02 3.11
N ARG A 67 25.96 -10.09 3.90
CA ARG A 67 27.22 -10.84 3.98
C ARG A 67 27.66 -11.40 2.63
N ARG A 68 26.72 -11.85 1.80
CA ARG A 68 27.01 -12.38 0.46
C ARG A 68 27.34 -11.30 -0.58
N THR A 69 27.01 -10.05 -0.30
CA THR A 69 27.11 -8.93 -1.26
C THR A 69 28.11 -7.86 -0.87
N LEU A 70 28.67 -7.92 0.35
CA LEU A 70 29.77 -7.08 0.81
C LEU A 70 31.10 -7.84 0.69
N PRO A 71 32.11 -7.32 -0.03
CA PRO A 71 33.50 -7.63 0.27
C PRO A 71 33.85 -7.03 1.65
N ASP A 72 34.69 -7.71 2.42
CA ASP A 72 34.97 -7.41 3.83
C ASP A 72 35.22 -5.92 4.17
N GLY A 73 34.68 -5.45 5.30
CA GLY A 73 35.22 -4.27 6.01
C GLY A 73 34.44 -2.96 5.99
N HIS A 74 33.17 -2.92 5.58
CA HIS A 74 32.40 -1.66 5.63
C HIS A 74 31.66 -1.44 6.96
N PRO A 75 31.79 -0.25 7.60
CA PRO A 75 31.09 0.05 8.84
C PRO A 75 29.56 0.09 8.60
N PRO A 76 28.75 -0.26 9.61
CA PRO A 76 27.30 -0.13 9.53
C PRO A 76 26.90 1.32 9.23
N ILE A 77 25.80 1.50 8.50
CA ILE A 77 25.20 2.84 8.32
C ILE A 77 24.68 3.28 9.69
N GLU A 78 25.25 4.34 10.24
CA GLU A 78 24.76 4.95 11.48
C GLU A 78 23.35 5.49 11.25
N ILE A 79 22.38 4.90 11.96
CA ILE A 79 21.03 5.42 12.05
C ILE A 79 21.02 6.35 13.26
N PRO A 80 20.74 7.66 13.11
CA PRO A 80 20.70 8.58 14.24
C PRO A 80 19.66 8.13 15.27
N ASP A 81 20.09 7.98 16.53
CA ASP A 81 19.17 7.80 17.64
C ASP A 81 18.49 9.14 17.95
N LEU A 82 17.16 9.14 17.97
CA LEU A 82 16.36 10.33 18.24
C LEU A 82 15.20 10.01 19.20
N PRO A 83 14.83 11.00 20.04
CA PRO A 83 13.95 10.79 21.19
C PRO A 83 12.51 10.47 20.79
N ARG A 84 11.86 9.66 21.64
CA ARG A 84 10.44 9.28 21.54
C ARG A 84 9.54 10.46 21.93
N HIS A 85 8.54 10.75 21.12
CA HIS A 85 7.49 11.72 21.44
C HIS A 85 6.20 11.00 21.92
N PRO A 86 5.47 11.51 22.93
CA PRO A 86 4.26 10.87 23.44
C PRO A 86 3.01 11.16 22.60
N ASP A 87 2.03 10.28 22.75
CA ASP A 87 0.73 10.16 22.08
C ASP A 87 -0.11 11.44 21.94
N ASP A 88 -0.77 11.56 20.77
CA ASP A 88 -1.95 12.41 20.58
C ASP A 88 -3.21 11.54 20.49
N ALA A 89 -3.85 11.34 21.64
CA ALA A 89 -5.24 10.91 21.72
C ALA A 89 -6.02 11.99 22.48
N ARG A 90 -6.67 12.91 21.76
CA ARG A 90 -7.65 13.81 22.36
C ARG A 90 -9.01 13.75 21.67
N LYS A 91 -10.00 13.53 22.54
CA LYS A 91 -11.44 13.47 22.32
C LYS A 91 -11.95 14.74 21.64
N SER A 92 -12.86 14.58 20.70
CA SER A 92 -13.83 15.61 20.34
C SER A 92 -15.15 14.94 20.01
N ALA A 93 -16.17 15.22 20.82
CA ALA A 93 -17.55 14.89 20.48
C ALA A 93 -17.94 15.71 19.25
N MET A 94 -18.41 15.04 18.19
CA MET A 94 -18.82 15.69 16.95
C MET A 94 -20.28 16.14 17.05
N PRO A 95 -20.60 17.43 16.86
CA PRO A 95 -21.97 17.92 16.80
C PRO A 95 -22.76 17.28 15.63
N PRO A 96 -24.09 17.10 15.73
CA PRO A 96 -24.92 16.49 14.69
C PRO A 96 -24.83 17.20 13.32
N GLU A 97 -24.73 18.53 13.32
CA GLU A 97 -24.57 19.35 12.11
C GLU A 97 -23.26 19.04 11.38
N ARG A 98 -22.17 18.77 12.12
CA ARG A 98 -20.89 18.35 11.54
C ARG A 98 -20.97 16.95 10.95
N ALA A 99 -21.78 16.05 11.52
CA ALA A 99 -21.96 14.71 10.97
C ALA A 99 -22.70 14.74 9.62
N HIS A 100 -23.74 15.57 9.48
CA HIS A 100 -24.43 15.75 8.19
C HIS A 100 -23.51 16.37 7.13
N TYR A 101 -22.74 17.39 7.50
CA TYR A 101 -21.75 17.98 6.59
C TYR A 101 -20.65 16.98 6.19
N ALA A 102 -20.16 16.18 7.12
CA ALA A 102 -19.19 15.11 6.85
C ALA A 102 -19.75 14.07 5.87
N MET A 103 -21.02 13.68 6.02
CA MET A 103 -21.70 12.76 5.09
C MET A 103 -21.76 13.35 3.68
N GLY A 104 -22.22 14.59 3.51
CA GLY A 104 -22.29 15.22 2.18
C GLY A 104 -20.93 15.29 1.46
N ARG A 105 -19.85 15.61 2.21
CA ARG A 105 -18.49 15.57 1.66
C ARG A 105 -18.03 14.17 1.29
N ALA A 106 -18.35 13.17 2.12
CA ALA A 106 -18.01 11.79 1.84
C ALA A 106 -18.71 11.28 0.57
N GLU A 107 -20.00 11.61 0.38
CA GLU A 107 -20.74 11.26 -0.83
C GLU A 107 -20.09 11.85 -2.09
N GLN A 108 -19.75 13.13 -2.06
CA GLN A 108 -19.08 13.78 -3.18
C GLN A 108 -17.71 13.16 -3.46
N ALA A 109 -16.90 12.95 -2.41
CA ALA A 109 -15.57 12.38 -2.53
C ALA A 109 -15.59 10.93 -3.05
N LEU A 110 -16.57 10.11 -2.63
CA LEU A 110 -16.77 8.75 -3.13
C LEU A 110 -17.11 8.73 -4.62
N ARG A 111 -18.07 9.56 -5.06
CA ARG A 111 -18.43 9.66 -6.47
C ARG A 111 -17.26 10.16 -7.33
N TRP A 112 -16.50 11.11 -6.80
CA TRP A 112 -15.33 11.65 -7.50
C TRP A 112 -14.21 10.61 -7.62
N LEU A 113 -13.91 9.86 -6.54
CA LEU A 113 -12.97 8.75 -6.60
C LEU A 113 -13.44 7.68 -7.60
N ASP A 114 -14.72 7.30 -7.57
CA ASP A 114 -15.28 6.30 -8.47
C ASP A 114 -15.13 6.69 -9.94
N HIS A 115 -15.50 7.92 -10.26
CA HIS A 115 -15.30 8.48 -11.59
C HIS A 115 -13.82 8.52 -11.98
N ARG A 116 -12.93 8.97 -11.07
CA ARG A 116 -11.50 9.11 -11.36
C ARG A 116 -10.84 7.75 -11.61
N VAL A 117 -11.19 6.74 -10.82
CA VAL A 117 -10.63 5.38 -11.00
C VAL A 117 -11.16 4.74 -12.28
N THR A 118 -12.47 4.81 -12.54
CA THR A 118 -13.09 4.17 -13.71
C THR A 118 -12.63 4.75 -15.04
N THR A 119 -12.26 6.05 -15.05
CA THR A 119 -11.70 6.72 -16.23
C THR A 119 -10.18 6.63 -16.32
N SER A 120 -9.50 6.10 -15.29
CA SER A 120 -8.05 5.94 -15.28
C SER A 120 -7.58 4.74 -16.10
N PRO A 121 -6.32 4.72 -16.59
CA PRO A 121 -5.72 3.54 -17.21
C PRO A 121 -5.55 2.37 -16.23
N PHE A 122 -5.84 2.57 -14.94
CA PHE A 122 -5.61 1.61 -13.86
C PHE A 122 -6.90 0.94 -13.36
N ALA A 123 -8.06 1.29 -13.92
CA ALA A 123 -9.38 0.86 -13.44
C ALA A 123 -9.49 -0.65 -13.16
N HIS A 124 -8.84 -1.47 -14.00
CA HIS A 124 -8.90 -2.92 -13.91
C HIS A 124 -8.19 -3.48 -12.67
N ASP A 125 -7.00 -2.97 -12.32
CA ASP A 125 -6.17 -3.52 -11.24
C ASP A 125 -6.21 -2.68 -9.96
N TRP A 126 -6.72 -1.45 -10.01
CA TRP A 126 -6.73 -0.55 -8.85
C TRP A 126 -7.40 -1.15 -7.62
N ALA A 127 -8.50 -1.90 -7.80
CA ALA A 127 -9.21 -2.55 -6.70
C ALA A 127 -8.30 -3.55 -5.97
N ARG A 128 -7.48 -4.29 -6.72
CA ARG A 128 -6.51 -5.22 -6.15
C ARG A 128 -5.40 -4.49 -5.41
N THR A 129 -4.89 -3.42 -5.99
CA THR A 129 -3.85 -2.59 -5.35
C THR A 129 -4.34 -1.97 -4.04
N ALA A 130 -5.53 -1.37 -4.05
CA ALA A 130 -6.15 -0.78 -2.87
C ALA A 130 -6.41 -1.82 -1.78
N LEU A 131 -6.96 -2.99 -2.14
CA LEU A 131 -7.19 -4.06 -1.19
C LEU A 131 -5.90 -4.60 -0.58
N LEU A 132 -4.81 -4.76 -1.35
CA LEU A 132 -3.53 -5.20 -0.79
C LEU A 132 -2.91 -4.17 0.17
N ARG A 133 -3.08 -2.87 -0.13
CA ARG A 133 -2.71 -1.78 0.78
C ARG A 133 -3.56 -1.81 2.05
N GLU A 134 -4.85 -2.12 1.93
CA GLU A 134 -5.75 -2.31 3.06
C GLU A 134 -5.36 -3.52 3.92
N THR A 135 -5.06 -4.67 3.31
CA THR A 135 -4.58 -5.88 4.00
C THR A 135 -3.35 -5.56 4.81
N ARG A 136 -2.39 -4.86 4.22
CA ARG A 136 -1.16 -4.42 4.87
C ARG A 136 -1.45 -3.53 6.08
N ALA A 137 -2.26 -2.49 5.88
CA ALA A 137 -2.58 -1.52 6.93
C ALA A 137 -3.39 -2.18 8.07
N SER A 138 -4.34 -3.06 7.75
CA SER A 138 -5.08 -3.85 8.73
C SER A 138 -4.17 -4.79 9.53
N ALA A 139 -3.26 -5.50 8.86
CA ALA A 139 -2.29 -6.36 9.53
C ALA A 139 -1.39 -5.54 10.47
N HIS A 140 -0.99 -4.34 10.04
CA HIS A 140 -0.20 -3.43 10.85
C HIS A 140 -0.89 -3.03 12.16
N LEU A 141 -2.20 -2.74 12.12
CA LEU A 141 -3.00 -2.41 13.32
C LEU A 141 -3.03 -3.57 14.32
N ASP A 142 -2.89 -4.80 13.85
CA ASP A 142 -2.90 -6.01 14.69
C ASP A 142 -1.47 -6.49 15.03
N GLY A 143 -0.45 -5.64 14.82
CA GLY A 143 0.95 -5.93 15.15
C GLY A 143 1.72 -6.75 14.10
N VAL A 144 1.10 -7.09 12.97
CA VAL A 144 1.75 -7.83 11.88
C VAL A 144 2.30 -6.83 10.86
N HIS A 145 3.63 -6.71 10.78
CA HIS A 145 4.29 -5.64 10.04
C HIS A 145 4.98 -6.17 8.78
N LEU A 146 4.63 -5.63 7.60
CA LEU A 146 5.29 -5.92 6.33
C LEU A 146 5.49 -4.65 5.52
N ALA A 147 6.53 -4.61 4.68
CA ALA A 147 6.68 -3.59 3.64
C ALA A 147 5.71 -3.87 2.48
N LEU A 148 5.27 -2.83 1.77
CA LEU A 148 4.27 -3.00 0.71
C LEU A 148 4.79 -3.86 -0.45
N ILE A 149 6.08 -3.73 -0.79
CA ILE A 149 6.72 -4.57 -1.81
C ILE A 149 6.58 -6.06 -1.48
N GLU A 150 6.75 -6.44 -0.22
CA GLU A 150 6.63 -7.83 0.24
C GLU A 150 5.20 -8.34 0.07
N VAL A 151 4.19 -7.50 0.39
CA VAL A 151 2.77 -7.82 0.17
C VAL A 151 2.49 -8.09 -1.31
N PHE A 152 3.05 -7.30 -2.22
CA PHE A 152 2.92 -7.58 -3.65
C PHE A 152 3.61 -8.88 -4.05
N HIS A 153 4.81 -9.17 -3.52
CA HIS A 153 5.48 -10.46 -3.77
C HIS A 153 4.69 -11.68 -3.27
N HIS A 154 3.88 -11.53 -2.22
CA HIS A 154 3.03 -12.61 -1.71
C HIS A 154 1.94 -13.04 -2.69
N VAL A 155 1.55 -12.16 -3.62
CA VAL A 155 0.48 -12.43 -4.60
C VAL A 155 0.99 -12.71 -6.01
N LEU A 156 2.31 -12.75 -6.22
CA LEU A 156 2.91 -13.14 -7.50
C LEU A 156 2.89 -14.67 -7.66
N SER A 157 2.47 -15.15 -8.83
CA SER A 157 2.19 -16.56 -9.10
C SER A 157 3.41 -17.47 -9.00
N THR A 158 4.62 -16.94 -9.25
CA THR A 158 5.87 -17.70 -9.29
C THR A 158 6.88 -17.28 -8.22
N SER A 159 6.42 -16.56 -7.19
CA SER A 159 7.29 -16.11 -6.11
C SER A 159 7.80 -17.33 -5.33
N PRO A 160 9.11 -17.64 -5.29
CA PRO A 160 9.65 -18.73 -4.47
C PRO A 160 9.52 -18.46 -2.95
N VAL A 161 8.82 -17.39 -2.59
CA VAL A 161 8.75 -16.76 -1.27
C VAL A 161 7.84 -17.51 -0.31
N GLY A 162 7.37 -18.72 -0.65
CA GLY A 162 6.71 -19.63 0.29
C GLY A 162 7.47 -19.82 1.61
N GLN A 163 8.80 -19.65 1.61
CA GLN A 163 9.67 -19.79 2.78
C GLN A 163 9.89 -18.51 3.61
N TRP A 164 9.56 -17.31 3.08
CA TRP A 164 9.75 -16.02 3.77
C TRP A 164 8.43 -15.40 4.25
N ARG A 165 7.33 -16.12 4.09
CA ARG A 165 6.00 -15.61 4.42
C ARG A 165 5.91 -15.41 5.92
N GLU A 166 5.59 -14.20 6.35
CA GLU A 166 5.08 -13.99 7.70
C GLU A 166 3.78 -14.81 7.83
N PRO A 167 3.77 -15.95 8.54
CA PRO A 167 2.62 -16.87 8.50
C PRO A 167 1.36 -16.19 9.04
N ALA A 168 1.53 -15.25 9.96
CA ALA A 168 0.46 -14.41 10.49
C ALA A 168 -0.21 -13.55 9.41
N PHE A 169 0.53 -13.10 8.38
CA PHE A 169 -0.01 -12.31 7.28
C PHE A 169 -0.86 -13.13 6.32
N ALA A 170 -0.60 -14.43 6.18
CA ALA A 170 -1.34 -15.31 5.27
C ALA A 170 -2.85 -15.30 5.57
N ARG A 171 -3.25 -15.19 6.84
CA ARG A 171 -4.66 -15.09 7.24
C ARG A 171 -5.34 -13.82 6.71
N TYR A 172 -4.66 -12.68 6.76
CA TYR A 172 -5.17 -11.41 6.21
C TYR A 172 -5.27 -11.49 4.69
N LEU A 173 -4.24 -12.03 4.06
CA LEU A 173 -4.20 -12.19 2.63
C LEU A 173 -5.30 -13.14 2.14
N SER A 174 -5.51 -14.30 2.77
CA SER A 174 -6.60 -15.22 2.42
C SER A 174 -7.99 -14.58 2.58
N ALA A 175 -8.21 -13.83 3.67
CA ALA A 175 -9.47 -13.11 3.88
C ALA A 175 -9.72 -12.06 2.80
N THR A 176 -8.67 -11.32 2.40
CA THR A 176 -8.76 -10.34 1.32
C THR A 176 -8.93 -11.01 -0.04
N LEU A 177 -8.21 -12.12 -0.28
CA LEU A 177 -8.23 -12.81 -1.57
C LEU A 177 -9.61 -13.41 -1.87
N GLY A 178 -10.28 -13.96 -0.85
CA GLY A 178 -11.66 -14.46 -0.99
C GLY A 178 -12.68 -13.39 -1.41
N LEU A 179 -12.37 -12.10 -1.22
CA LEU A 179 -13.21 -11.00 -1.68
C LEU A 179 -13.01 -10.67 -3.17
N PHE A 180 -11.91 -11.09 -3.81
CA PHE A 180 -11.73 -10.92 -5.27
C PHE A 180 -12.62 -11.85 -6.08
N ASP A 181 -12.84 -13.06 -5.56
CA ASP A 181 -13.53 -14.13 -6.29
C ASP A 181 -15.03 -14.14 -6.03
N THR A 182 -15.51 -13.29 -5.11
CA THR A 182 -16.94 -13.17 -4.81
C THR A 182 -17.55 -12.09 -5.70
N PRO A 183 -18.37 -12.44 -6.72
CA PRO A 183 -19.07 -11.44 -7.49
C PRO A 183 -20.00 -10.63 -6.58
N THR A 184 -19.66 -9.37 -6.32
CA THR A 184 -20.54 -8.44 -5.64
C THR A 184 -21.53 -7.88 -6.64
N ALA A 185 -22.61 -8.62 -6.92
CA ALA A 185 -23.74 -8.06 -7.62
C ALA A 185 -24.28 -6.84 -6.83
N PRO A 186 -24.45 -5.66 -7.46
CA PRO A 186 -25.10 -4.53 -6.80
C PRO A 186 -26.55 -4.93 -6.48
N LEU A 187 -26.94 -4.84 -5.22
CA LEU A 187 -28.23 -5.35 -4.77
C LEU A 187 -29.30 -4.25 -4.82
N VAL A 188 -29.03 -3.06 -4.25
CA VAL A 188 -29.98 -1.94 -4.17
C VAL A 188 -29.20 -0.63 -4.03
N ALA A 189 -29.65 0.46 -4.67
CA ALA A 189 -29.12 1.80 -4.38
C ALA A 189 -29.56 2.21 -2.96
N GLU A 190 -28.61 2.40 -2.05
CA GLU A 190 -28.87 2.67 -0.64
C GLU A 190 -28.22 3.99 -0.21
N PRO A 191 -28.89 4.85 0.59
CA PRO A 191 -28.28 6.06 1.14
C PRO A 191 -27.00 5.78 1.91
N LEU A 192 -25.97 6.64 1.78
CA LEU A 192 -24.70 6.43 2.46
C LEU A 192 -24.87 6.37 3.99
N ALA A 193 -25.75 7.20 4.54
CA ALA A 193 -26.06 7.22 5.97
C ALA A 193 -26.53 5.85 6.49
N ASP A 194 -27.31 5.10 5.71
CA ASP A 194 -27.82 3.79 6.10
C ASP A 194 -26.72 2.72 6.04
N VAL A 195 -25.87 2.77 4.99
CA VAL A 195 -24.69 1.91 4.86
C VAL A 195 -23.74 2.10 6.04
N LEU A 196 -23.42 3.36 6.37
CA LEU A 196 -22.53 3.70 7.49
C LEU A 196 -23.15 3.33 8.84
N THR A 197 -24.45 3.58 9.02
CA THR A 197 -25.16 3.21 10.25
C THR A 197 -25.16 1.70 10.44
N ARG A 198 -25.38 0.91 9.38
CA ARG A 198 -25.29 -0.55 9.41
C ARG A 198 -23.87 -1.00 9.76
N HIS A 199 -22.87 -0.42 9.11
CA HIS A 199 -21.46 -0.73 9.38
C HIS A 199 -21.10 -0.47 10.85
N VAL A 200 -21.44 0.71 11.39
CA VAL A 200 -21.22 1.07 12.81
C VAL A 200 -21.95 0.15 13.78
N ARG A 201 -23.14 -0.36 13.42
CA ARG A 201 -23.93 -1.27 14.26
C ARG A 201 -23.50 -2.73 14.17
N THR A 202 -22.65 -3.07 13.21
CA THR A 202 -22.13 -4.42 13.03
C THR A 202 -21.37 -4.82 14.30
N PRO A 203 -21.69 -5.95 14.94
CA PRO A 203 -20.94 -6.41 16.10
C PRO A 203 -19.46 -6.59 15.71
N PRO A 204 -18.52 -6.42 16.65
CA PRO A 204 -17.10 -6.59 16.36
C PRO A 204 -16.85 -8.02 15.87
N ALA A 205 -16.67 -8.16 14.55
CA ALA A 205 -15.93 -9.26 13.98
C ALA A 205 -14.43 -8.99 14.22
N THR A 206 -13.54 -9.90 13.82
CA THR A 206 -12.11 -9.60 13.77
C THR A 206 -11.90 -8.26 13.04
N GLY A 207 -11.16 -7.33 13.65
CA GLY A 207 -11.09 -5.93 13.19
C GLY A 207 -10.77 -5.79 11.69
N HIS A 208 -9.94 -6.67 11.14
CA HIS A 208 -9.67 -6.75 9.70
C HIS A 208 -10.91 -7.04 8.83
N ALA A 209 -11.74 -8.01 9.22
CA ALA A 209 -12.95 -8.37 8.47
C ALA A 209 -13.96 -7.21 8.44
N LEU A 210 -14.08 -6.48 9.55
CA LEU A 210 -14.91 -5.28 9.61
C LEU A 210 -14.39 -4.19 8.67
N ARG A 211 -13.07 -3.93 8.67
CA ARG A 211 -12.45 -2.90 7.82
C ARG A 211 -12.60 -3.22 6.31
N LEU A 212 -12.54 -4.49 5.92
CA LEU A 212 -12.82 -4.95 4.56
C LEU A 212 -14.32 -4.91 4.18
N ALA A 213 -15.22 -4.99 5.17
CA ALA A 213 -16.66 -5.04 4.89
C ALA A 213 -17.23 -3.70 4.38
N LEU A 214 -16.69 -2.56 4.79
CA LEU A 214 -17.23 -1.25 4.37
C LEU A 214 -17.01 -0.98 2.86
N PRO A 215 -15.82 -1.15 2.27
CA PRO A 215 -15.63 -1.00 0.82
C PRO A 215 -16.56 -1.93 0.02
N VAL A 216 -16.78 -3.17 0.49
CA VAL A 216 -17.71 -4.12 -0.13
C VAL A 216 -19.17 -3.65 -0.02
N ALA A 217 -19.57 -3.12 1.14
CA ALA A 217 -20.91 -2.58 1.34
C ALA A 217 -21.18 -1.36 0.44
N LEU A 218 -20.18 -0.50 0.24
CA LEU A 218 -20.28 0.64 -0.67
C LEU A 218 -20.47 0.21 -2.13
N VAL A 219 -19.85 -0.91 -2.54
CA VAL A 219 -20.09 -1.50 -3.88
C VAL A 219 -21.52 -2.02 -4.00
N ARG A 220 -21.99 -2.77 -3.01
CA ARG A 220 -23.36 -3.32 -3.00
C ARG A 220 -24.43 -2.23 -3.02
N ALA A 221 -24.15 -1.10 -2.38
CA ALA A 221 -24.98 0.09 -2.31
C ALA A 221 -24.83 1.04 -3.51
N ARG A 222 -23.99 0.70 -4.51
CA ARG A 222 -23.72 1.49 -5.73
C ARG A 222 -23.03 2.84 -5.51
N TRP A 223 -22.34 3.00 -4.38
CA TRP A 223 -21.46 4.16 -4.16
C TRP A 223 -20.12 4.02 -4.88
N LEU A 224 -19.68 2.78 -5.11
CA LEU A 224 -18.48 2.44 -5.87
C LEU A 224 -18.80 1.30 -6.84
N THR A 225 -18.11 1.24 -7.99
CA THR A 225 -18.21 0.08 -8.89
C THR A 225 -17.33 -1.09 -8.45
N ARG A 226 -16.27 -0.83 -7.68
CA ARG A 226 -15.36 -1.84 -7.10
C ARG A 226 -14.78 -1.36 -5.75
N PRO A 227 -14.24 -2.26 -4.90
CA PRO A 227 -13.78 -1.91 -3.55
C PRO A 227 -12.39 -1.25 -3.56
N TRP A 228 -12.30 0.02 -3.96
CA TRP A 228 -11.02 0.73 -4.13
C TRP A 228 -10.48 1.47 -2.88
N LEU A 229 -11.08 1.30 -1.71
CA LEU A 229 -10.78 2.13 -0.55
C LEU A 229 -9.93 1.39 0.49
N PRO A 230 -8.66 1.81 0.70
CA PRO A 230 -7.85 1.33 1.81
C PRO A 230 -8.11 2.15 3.08
N LEU A 231 -9.19 1.85 3.80
CA LEU A 231 -9.65 2.61 4.98
C LEU A 231 -8.75 2.54 6.21
N SER A 232 -8.07 1.42 6.46
CA SER A 232 -7.17 1.23 7.61
C SER A 232 -5.98 2.19 7.60
N THR A 233 -5.69 2.78 6.44
CA THR A 233 -4.58 3.70 6.27
C THR A 233 -4.79 5.06 6.93
N HIS A 234 -6.06 5.44 7.14
CA HIS A 234 -6.46 6.73 7.72
C HIS A 234 -7.31 6.58 8.99
N HIS A 235 -7.62 5.35 9.40
CA HIS A 235 -8.28 5.06 10.67
C HIS A 235 -7.26 4.57 11.71
N ARG A 236 -6.59 5.51 12.37
CA ARG A 236 -5.81 5.20 13.57
C ARG A 236 -6.75 5.15 14.77
N GLY A 237 -6.75 4.03 15.46
CA GLY A 237 -7.27 3.94 16.81
C GLY A 237 -8.61 3.22 16.92
N THR A 238 -8.51 2.08 17.63
CA THR A 238 -9.52 1.46 18.49
C THR A 238 -10.84 1.10 17.84
N ASP A 239 -11.11 -0.20 17.70
CA ASP A 239 -12.48 -0.71 17.65
C ASP A 239 -13.25 -0.07 18.82
N PRO A 240 -14.15 0.90 18.58
CA PRO A 240 -14.85 1.51 19.68
C PRO A 240 -15.77 0.44 20.29
N PRO A 241 -15.89 0.34 21.63
CA PRO A 241 -16.95 -0.45 22.24
C PRO A 241 -18.30 0.01 21.66
N ARG A 242 -19.22 -0.95 21.50
CA ARG A 242 -20.49 -0.77 20.77
C ARG A 242 -21.13 0.59 21.12
N PRO A 243 -21.27 1.52 20.17
CA PRO A 243 -21.73 2.88 20.46
C PRO A 243 -23.16 2.85 21.03
N ARG A 244 -23.44 3.65 22.08
CA ARG A 244 -24.83 3.92 22.50
C ARG A 244 -25.54 4.68 21.37
N ARG A 245 -26.88 4.76 21.37
CA ARG A 245 -27.65 5.43 20.29
C ARG A 245 -27.11 6.83 19.92
N ALA A 246 -26.72 7.65 20.90
CA ALA A 246 -26.14 8.98 20.69
C ALA A 246 -24.72 8.95 20.08
N ASP A 247 -23.98 7.85 20.25
CA ASP A 247 -22.62 7.67 19.73
C ASP A 247 -22.63 7.21 18.26
N VAL A 248 -23.77 6.71 17.74
CA VAL A 248 -23.88 6.20 16.37
C VAL A 248 -23.72 7.32 15.35
N LEU A 249 -24.43 8.45 15.50
CA LEU A 249 -24.32 9.57 14.55
C LEU A 249 -22.91 10.18 14.55
N ALA A 250 -22.30 10.32 15.73
CA ALA A 250 -20.92 10.79 15.85
C ALA A 250 -19.92 9.78 15.23
N ALA A 251 -20.16 8.47 15.37
CA ALA A 251 -19.35 7.44 14.73
C ALA A 251 -19.50 7.46 13.20
N VAL A 252 -20.73 7.61 12.70
CA VAL A 252 -21.01 7.79 11.26
C VAL A 252 -20.27 9.01 10.71
N GLY A 253 -20.34 10.16 11.41
CA GLY A 253 -19.61 11.36 11.03
C GLY A 253 -18.09 11.17 10.97
N ARG A 254 -17.50 10.47 11.95
CA ARG A 254 -16.05 10.14 11.93
C ARG A 254 -15.66 9.25 10.76
N ILE A 255 -16.49 8.26 10.43
CA ILE A 255 -16.25 7.37 9.29
C ILE A 255 -16.39 8.15 7.98
N ALA A 256 -17.38 9.03 7.86
CA ALA A 256 -17.57 9.89 6.69
C ALA A 256 -16.37 10.83 6.46
N ASP A 257 -15.84 11.43 7.52
CA ASP A 257 -14.61 12.24 7.44
C ASP A 257 -13.38 11.39 7.06
N ALA A 258 -13.28 10.16 7.57
CA ALA A 258 -12.22 9.23 7.18
C ALA A 258 -12.32 8.85 5.70
N LEU A 259 -13.53 8.55 5.21
CA LEU A 259 -13.80 8.28 3.79
C LEU A 259 -13.37 9.45 2.91
N THR A 260 -13.75 10.68 3.30
CA THR A 260 -13.38 11.90 2.55
C THR A 260 -11.86 12.03 2.43
N ARG A 261 -11.13 11.88 3.55
CA ARG A 261 -9.66 11.96 3.54
C ARG A 261 -9.01 10.86 2.71
N THR A 262 -9.50 9.62 2.85
CA THR A 262 -8.99 8.49 2.07
C THR A 262 -9.24 8.72 0.57
N CYS A 263 -10.44 9.14 0.17
CA CYS A 263 -10.73 9.44 -1.23
C CYS A 263 -9.77 10.48 -1.81
N HIS A 264 -9.55 11.60 -1.11
CA HIS A 264 -8.62 12.63 -1.58
C HIS A 264 -7.18 12.13 -1.69
N ALA A 265 -6.71 11.35 -0.71
CA ALA A 265 -5.38 10.74 -0.76
C ALA A 265 -5.24 9.79 -1.95
N GLU A 266 -6.23 8.94 -2.19
CA GLU A 266 -6.24 8.01 -3.33
C GLU A 266 -6.29 8.73 -4.68
N ILE A 267 -7.06 9.82 -4.79
CA ILE A 267 -7.08 10.66 -6.00
C ILE A 267 -5.71 11.28 -6.26
N ALA A 268 -5.06 11.83 -5.23
CA ALA A 268 -3.72 12.41 -5.37
C ALA A 268 -2.70 11.37 -5.86
N VAL A 269 -2.77 10.14 -5.35
CA VAL A 269 -1.94 9.02 -5.83
C VAL A 269 -2.24 8.71 -7.30
N LEU A 270 -3.52 8.57 -7.66
CA LEU A 270 -3.94 8.30 -9.03
C LEU A 270 -3.49 9.37 -10.00
N ASP A 271 -3.52 10.64 -9.61
CA ASP A 271 -3.04 11.75 -10.44
C ASP A 271 -1.52 11.69 -10.66
N VAL A 272 -0.74 11.37 -9.63
CA VAL A 272 0.71 11.14 -9.78
C VAL A 272 0.98 9.93 -10.66
N LEU A 273 0.29 8.80 -10.43
CA LEU A 273 0.44 7.59 -11.25
C LEU A 273 0.05 7.83 -12.70
N THR A 274 -1.00 8.63 -12.96
CA THR A 274 -1.44 8.97 -14.32
C THR A 274 -0.37 9.80 -15.03
N ARG A 275 0.24 10.77 -14.35
CA ARG A 275 1.39 11.52 -14.90
C ARG A 275 2.59 10.61 -15.20
N LEU A 276 2.88 9.64 -14.33
CA LEU A 276 3.93 8.65 -14.57
C LEU A 276 3.57 7.71 -15.73
N HIS A 277 2.30 7.34 -15.87
CA HIS A 277 1.81 6.49 -16.95
C HIS A 277 2.08 7.10 -18.33
N ASP A 278 1.97 8.42 -18.45
CA ASP A 278 2.14 9.14 -19.71
C ASP A 278 3.61 9.42 -20.06
N HIS A 279 4.56 8.84 -19.33
CA HIS A 279 5.99 8.99 -19.60
C HIS A 279 6.35 8.54 -21.03
N PRO A 280 6.88 9.42 -21.90
CA PRO A 280 6.98 9.17 -23.34
C PRO A 280 7.87 7.98 -23.70
N ALA A 281 8.94 7.73 -22.93
CA ALA A 281 9.81 6.58 -23.15
C ALA A 281 9.13 5.25 -22.76
N ALA A 282 8.22 5.26 -21.80
CA ALA A 282 7.52 4.08 -21.30
C ALA A 282 6.31 3.73 -22.19
N THR A 283 5.79 4.72 -22.93
CA THR A 283 4.59 4.57 -23.75
C THR A 283 4.87 4.42 -25.24
N ARG A 284 6.16 4.32 -25.64
CA ARG A 284 6.61 4.25 -27.04
C ARG A 284 6.11 3.02 -27.79
N THR A 285 5.93 1.89 -27.12
CA THR A 285 5.41 0.66 -27.72
C THR A 285 4.28 0.09 -26.88
N ARG A 286 3.39 -0.70 -27.52
CA ARG A 286 2.29 -1.39 -26.82
C ARG A 286 2.79 -2.26 -25.66
N ASN A 287 3.89 -2.99 -25.86
CA ASN A 287 4.44 -3.89 -24.85
C ASN A 287 5.04 -3.11 -23.68
N LEU A 288 5.81 -2.04 -23.95
CA LEU A 288 6.36 -1.18 -22.89
C LEU A 288 5.23 -0.56 -22.06
N ARG A 289 4.19 -0.03 -22.73
CA ARG A 289 3.03 0.56 -22.06
C ARG A 289 2.32 -0.46 -21.18
N ALA A 290 2.05 -1.66 -21.69
CA ALA A 290 1.36 -2.71 -20.94
C ALA A 290 2.13 -3.13 -19.67
N VAL A 291 3.45 -3.35 -19.79
CA VAL A 291 4.31 -3.69 -18.63
C VAL A 291 4.41 -2.52 -17.67
N TRP A 292 4.49 -1.29 -18.18
CA TRP A 292 4.56 -0.07 -17.38
C TRP A 292 3.29 0.15 -16.55
N THR A 293 2.11 0.00 -17.16
CA THR A 293 0.81 0.09 -16.46
C THR A 293 0.72 -0.96 -15.34
N ASP A 294 1.16 -2.20 -15.58
CA ASP A 294 1.20 -3.24 -14.57
C ASP A 294 2.17 -2.89 -13.42
N LEU A 295 3.34 -2.32 -13.72
CA LEU A 295 4.29 -1.89 -12.69
C LEU A 295 3.78 -0.72 -11.84
N LEU A 296 3.07 0.24 -12.45
CA LEU A 296 2.48 1.37 -11.74
C LEU A 296 1.34 0.96 -10.80
N THR A 297 0.61 -0.09 -11.15
CA THR A 297 -0.54 -0.56 -10.35
C THR A 297 -0.16 -1.63 -9.35
N ARG A 298 0.63 -2.63 -9.76
CA ARG A 298 0.95 -3.81 -8.95
C ARG A 298 2.25 -3.65 -8.17
N GLY A 299 3.04 -2.62 -8.46
CA GLY A 299 4.32 -2.33 -7.82
C GLY A 299 5.46 -3.29 -8.20
N ALA A 300 5.15 -4.59 -8.34
CA ALA A 300 6.06 -5.66 -8.70
C ALA A 300 5.38 -6.70 -9.61
N VAL A 301 6.12 -7.28 -10.54
CA VAL A 301 5.67 -8.32 -11.50
C VAL A 301 6.79 -9.29 -11.85
N THR A 302 6.44 -10.52 -12.23
CA THR A 302 7.40 -11.46 -12.83
C THR A 302 7.22 -11.56 -14.34
N ALA A 303 8.23 -12.08 -15.05
CA ALA A 303 8.12 -12.34 -16.48
C ALA A 303 7.00 -13.36 -16.81
N THR A 304 6.71 -14.28 -15.89
CA THR A 304 5.60 -15.24 -16.02
C THR A 304 4.25 -14.54 -15.86
N ASP A 305 4.09 -13.67 -14.86
CA ASP A 305 2.84 -12.90 -14.69
C ASP A 305 2.55 -12.03 -15.93
N LEU A 306 3.59 -11.40 -16.48
CA LEU A 306 3.48 -10.59 -17.70
C LEU A 306 3.09 -11.44 -18.92
N ALA A 307 3.63 -12.65 -19.05
CA ALA A 307 3.28 -13.58 -20.11
C ALA A 307 1.81 -14.01 -20.02
N THR A 308 1.36 -14.39 -18.83
CA THR A 308 -0.03 -14.82 -18.58
C THR A 308 -1.03 -13.70 -18.84
N ARG A 309 -0.73 -12.46 -18.43
CA ARG A 309 -1.69 -11.34 -18.55
C ARG A 309 -1.76 -10.75 -19.95
N HIS A 310 -0.61 -10.58 -20.61
CA HIS A 310 -0.54 -9.85 -21.88
C HIS A 310 -0.43 -10.77 -23.10
N GLY A 311 -0.39 -12.09 -22.90
CA GLY A 311 -0.22 -13.07 -23.98
C GLY A 311 1.17 -13.03 -24.61
N PHE A 312 2.16 -12.50 -23.89
CA PHE A 312 3.54 -12.41 -24.36
C PHE A 312 4.30 -13.70 -24.04
N THR A 313 5.42 -13.92 -24.73
CA THR A 313 6.41 -14.90 -24.24
C THR A 313 7.12 -14.36 -23.00
N THR A 314 7.58 -15.24 -22.12
CA THR A 314 8.41 -14.85 -20.95
C THR A 314 9.68 -14.09 -21.36
N LYS A 315 10.26 -14.43 -22.53
CA LYS A 315 11.38 -13.70 -23.15
C LYS A 315 11.00 -12.26 -23.50
N THR A 316 9.85 -12.05 -24.12
CA THR A 316 9.34 -10.71 -24.45
C THR A 316 9.08 -9.89 -23.19
N GLY A 317 8.49 -10.49 -22.16
CA GLY A 317 8.30 -9.84 -20.85
C GLY A 317 9.63 -9.40 -20.23
N TYR A 318 10.63 -10.29 -20.22
CA TYR A 318 11.96 -9.98 -19.69
C TYR A 318 12.70 -8.90 -20.49
N ASN A 319 12.64 -8.94 -21.83
CA ASN A 319 13.26 -7.92 -22.68
C ASN A 319 12.61 -6.54 -22.48
N THR A 320 11.29 -6.50 -22.35
CA THR A 320 10.53 -5.27 -22.09
C THR A 320 10.89 -4.68 -20.73
N ALA A 321 11.00 -5.53 -19.70
CA ALA A 321 11.44 -5.12 -18.38
C ALA A 321 12.89 -4.64 -18.35
N THR A 322 13.77 -5.29 -19.10
CA THR A 322 15.17 -4.87 -19.25
C THR A 322 15.25 -3.51 -19.93
N ALA A 323 14.42 -3.25 -20.94
CA ALA A 323 14.35 -1.93 -21.57
C ALA A 323 13.87 -0.85 -20.60
N LEU A 324 12.81 -1.11 -19.81
CA LEU A 324 12.36 -0.19 -18.75
C LEU A 324 13.44 0.05 -17.69
N ARG A 325 14.23 -0.98 -17.37
CA ARG A 325 15.39 -0.84 -16.47
C ARG A 325 16.46 0.07 -17.07
N THR A 326 16.80 -0.09 -18.34
CA THR A 326 17.76 0.77 -19.05
C THR A 326 17.29 2.23 -19.09
N LEU A 327 15.98 2.46 -19.16
CA LEU A 327 15.36 3.79 -19.06
C LEU A 327 15.32 4.34 -17.63
N GLY A 328 15.77 3.59 -16.63
CA GLY A 328 15.73 4.00 -15.22
C GLY A 328 14.36 3.88 -14.55
N LEU A 329 13.34 3.38 -15.27
CA LEU A 329 11.94 3.34 -14.82
C LEU A 329 11.59 2.07 -14.03
N ALA A 330 12.35 1.01 -14.22
CA ALA A 330 12.17 -0.25 -13.51
C ALA A 330 13.49 -0.73 -12.89
N ARG A 331 13.36 -1.65 -11.95
CA ARG A 331 14.45 -2.42 -11.36
C ARG A 331 14.14 -3.89 -11.49
N ILE A 332 15.20 -4.68 -11.57
CA ILE A 332 15.10 -6.14 -11.57
C ILE A 332 15.88 -6.58 -10.36
N ASP A 333 15.17 -7.08 -9.35
CA ASP A 333 15.82 -7.56 -8.15
C ASP A 333 16.64 -8.81 -8.48
N PRO A 334 17.97 -8.81 -8.21
CA PRO A 334 18.63 -10.07 -7.95
C PRO A 334 17.94 -10.72 -6.73
N ARG A 335 18.00 -12.04 -6.62
CA ARG A 335 17.37 -12.86 -5.56
C ARG A 335 17.30 -12.14 -4.19
N PRO A 336 16.18 -12.24 -3.44
CA PRO A 336 15.35 -13.46 -3.27
C PRO A 336 14.13 -13.60 -4.17
N TYR A 337 13.61 -12.52 -4.74
CA TYR A 337 12.24 -12.54 -5.28
C TYR A 337 12.09 -13.20 -6.66
N GLY A 338 13.17 -13.78 -7.21
CA GLY A 338 13.14 -14.49 -8.48
C GLY A 338 12.90 -13.56 -9.67
N ARG A 339 13.95 -12.88 -10.17
CA ARG A 339 13.91 -11.94 -11.31
C ARG A 339 12.64 -11.09 -11.33
N THR A 340 12.21 -10.61 -10.16
CA THR A 340 11.03 -9.76 -10.07
C THR A 340 11.41 -8.39 -10.58
N ILE A 341 10.50 -7.82 -11.35
CA ILE A 341 10.62 -6.50 -11.94
C ILE A 341 9.72 -5.60 -11.11
N HIS A 342 10.25 -4.49 -10.61
CA HIS A 342 9.48 -3.57 -9.79
C HIS A 342 9.74 -2.11 -10.18
N ASN A 343 8.81 -1.22 -9.85
CA ASN A 343 8.98 0.22 -9.98
C ASN A 343 9.13 0.82 -8.57
N PRO A 344 10.32 1.32 -8.19
CA PRO A 344 10.57 1.82 -6.83
C PRO A 344 9.80 3.12 -6.52
N ASP A 345 9.52 3.95 -7.52
CA ASP A 345 8.78 5.21 -7.34
C ASP A 345 7.29 4.93 -7.13
N ALA A 346 6.73 4.01 -7.93
CA ALA A 346 5.34 3.59 -7.77
C ALA A 346 5.13 2.87 -6.44
N LEU A 347 6.02 1.95 -6.07
CA LEU A 347 5.98 1.28 -4.77
C LEU A 347 6.06 2.26 -3.61
N HIS A 348 6.96 3.23 -3.69
CA HIS A 348 7.09 4.28 -2.69
C HIS A 348 5.79 5.08 -2.56
N LEU A 349 5.26 5.60 -3.67
CA LEU A 349 4.01 6.36 -3.70
C LEU A 349 2.82 5.56 -3.12
N LEU A 350 2.70 4.29 -3.50
CA LEU A 350 1.65 3.40 -2.99
C LEU A 350 1.82 3.10 -1.48
N ALA A 351 3.05 3.12 -0.97
CA ALA A 351 3.35 2.82 0.43
C ALA A 351 3.26 4.04 1.37
N THR A 352 3.54 5.25 0.87
CA THR A 352 3.64 6.47 1.70
C THR A 352 2.49 7.44 1.55
N SER A 353 1.51 7.13 0.71
CA SER A 353 0.28 7.91 0.47
C SER A 353 -0.62 8.12 1.69
N HIS A 354 -0.19 7.67 2.87
CA HIS A 354 -0.90 7.81 4.14
C HIS A 354 -0.63 9.17 4.83
N HIS A 355 0.14 10.06 4.20
CA HIS A 355 0.49 11.38 4.75
C HIS A 355 0.01 12.53 3.86
N PRO A 356 -1.06 13.26 4.26
CA PRO A 356 -1.50 14.48 3.56
C PRO A 356 -0.48 15.64 3.67
N GLU A 357 0.55 15.52 4.49
CA GLU A 357 1.57 16.57 4.73
C GLU A 357 2.81 16.46 3.80
N ASN A 358 2.88 15.46 2.92
CA ASN A 358 4.10 15.16 2.16
C ASN A 358 4.06 15.52 0.66
N HIS A 359 3.05 16.25 0.21
CA HIS A 359 3.02 16.75 -1.17
C HIS A 359 3.17 18.28 -1.17
N PRO A 360 4.19 18.83 -1.87
CA PRO A 360 4.41 20.27 -1.97
C PRO A 360 3.31 20.98 -2.75
#